data_AF-A0A7J4XDW3-F1
#
_entry.id   AF-A0A7J4XDW3-F1
#
_cell.length_a   1.000
_cell.length_b   1.000
_cell.length_c   1.000
_cell.angle_alpha   90.00
_cell.angle_beta   90.00
_cell.angle_gamma   90.00
#
_symmetry.space_group_name_H-M   'P 1'
#
loop_
_entity.id
_entity.type
_entity.pdbx_description
1 polymer ?
#
loop_
_entity_poly.entity_id
_entity_poly.type
_entity_poly.pdbx_seq_one_letter_code
_entity_poly.pdbx_strand_id
1 'polypeptide(L)'
;MRKLNSFFSRLCMVMLLALPMVFVSCEDDDNETPQDELSILDLGIGNHAPESGLTFTIAIDESLTITPVLSQAENISYAWIVDGTKVSDKSSYTFNAAEAGIGSHTILYRATYKTVEAEATLTINVAQNRSFYVVNEGQANGSICFYDNDGTWNYNIYQASNADEKLGTTSTTAVFNNGKVYIVSKDNPCLVEADATTFKKTSSITKAVIDDNQAYNFAVINSTTGIIATARGAYKITINPLPTEGTKAEKVIDGSCKDMYVSGDYLFIIVDNTIKVYKSNDLSYIKDLEAANTGFARAKDGSLWAANETQLAKINIKDLTSETIDLPEGYAVNYNSFAYTPSCLCASISENALYFVKKDGWNSKDAYKYDITSGDLKKIMTAPENYSFYGAGLAVAPFTGNVYGTFTEDGYGDHYKNNKIVIADGINETPLEIIDYSGYFWFPSKIVFK
;
A
#
# COMPACT_ATOMS: atom_id res chain seq x y z
N MET A 1 -47.70 -33.54 36.87
CA MET A 1 -48.78 -33.29 35.89
C MET A 1 -49.79 -32.31 36.48
N ARG A 2 -50.22 -31.27 35.72
CA ARG A 2 -51.50 -30.50 35.78
C ARG A 2 -52.08 -30.08 37.16
N LYS A 3 -52.60 -28.87 37.43
CA LYS A 3 -52.82 -27.56 36.75
C LYS A 3 -52.95 -26.54 37.91
N LEU A 4 -52.35 -25.35 37.92
CA LEU A 4 -52.67 -24.11 37.18
C LEU A 4 -53.98 -23.38 37.59
N ASN A 5 -53.79 -22.14 38.11
CA ASN A 5 -54.61 -20.90 38.01
C ASN A 5 -55.58 -20.39 39.11
N SER A 6 -55.44 -19.07 39.33
CA SER A 6 -56.42 -18.06 39.81
C SER A 6 -56.72 -18.04 41.34
N PHE A 7 -57.11 -16.92 41.98
CA PHE A 7 -57.34 -15.53 41.52
C PHE A 7 -57.16 -14.51 42.69
N PHE A 8 -57.29 -13.21 42.38
CA PHE A 8 -57.37 -12.08 43.32
C PHE A 8 -58.32 -12.27 44.53
N SER A 9 -57.99 -11.71 45.71
CA SER A 9 -58.66 -10.50 46.26
C SER A 9 -58.53 -10.27 47.78
N ARG A 10 -57.88 -9.15 48.15
CA ARG A 10 -58.19 -8.18 49.22
C ARG A 10 -58.88 -8.59 50.56
N LEU A 11 -58.24 -8.11 51.64
CA LEU A 11 -58.78 -7.28 52.75
C LEU A 11 -59.07 -7.88 54.16
N CYS A 12 -58.68 -7.06 55.16
CA CYS A 12 -59.21 -6.87 56.52
C CYS A 12 -58.78 -7.75 57.71
N MET A 13 -58.30 -7.03 58.76
CA MET A 13 -58.17 -7.40 60.19
C MET A 13 -57.14 -8.52 60.51
N VAL A 14 -56.41 -8.49 61.62
CA VAL A 14 -56.75 -8.05 62.99
C VAL A 14 -55.67 -7.15 63.65
N MET A 15 -56.09 -6.39 64.66
CA MET A 15 -55.36 -5.36 65.44
C MET A 15 -54.80 -5.95 66.76
N LEU A 16 -54.17 -5.11 67.63
CA LEU A 16 -53.68 -5.39 69.01
C LEU A 16 -52.33 -6.16 69.06
N LEU A 17 -51.28 -5.82 69.82
CA LEU A 17 -50.97 -4.89 70.96
C LEU A 17 -49.42 -4.63 70.96
N ALA A 18 -48.77 -3.66 71.63
CA ALA A 18 -49.16 -2.56 72.53
C ALA A 18 -48.04 -1.47 72.71
N LEU A 19 -48.46 -0.21 72.88
CA LEU A 19 -47.88 0.85 73.76
C LEU A 19 -46.48 1.49 73.46
N PRO A 20 -46.19 2.74 73.97
CA PRO A 20 -45.89 3.85 73.02
C PRO A 20 -44.81 4.91 73.43
N MET A 21 -44.51 5.82 72.48
CA MET A 21 -43.85 7.16 72.64
C MET A 21 -42.38 7.16 73.18
N VAL A 22 -41.46 8.06 72.81
CA VAL A 22 -41.48 9.46 72.28
C VAL A 22 -40.44 9.65 71.14
N PHE A 23 -40.52 10.79 70.44
CA PHE A 23 -39.81 11.17 69.20
C PHE A 23 -38.29 11.50 69.27
N VAL A 24 -37.59 11.12 68.19
CA VAL A 24 -36.59 11.87 67.39
C VAL A 24 -35.33 12.46 68.05
N SER A 25 -34.15 12.04 67.55
CA SER A 25 -33.04 12.93 67.19
C SER A 25 -32.11 12.29 66.16
N CYS A 26 -31.81 13.04 65.09
CA CYS A 26 -30.81 12.81 64.03
C CYS A 26 -30.95 11.54 63.15
N GLU A 27 -31.11 11.80 61.86
CA GLU A 27 -30.66 10.91 60.79
C GLU A 27 -29.15 10.66 60.93
N ASP A 28 -28.73 9.39 60.81
CA ASP A 28 -27.39 9.07 60.31
C ASP A 28 -27.43 9.39 58.81
N ASP A 29 -27.12 10.63 58.48
CA ASP A 29 -26.93 11.09 57.11
C ASP A 29 -25.62 10.43 56.62
N ASP A 30 -25.74 9.48 55.68
CA ASP A 30 -24.61 8.75 55.08
C ASP A 30 -23.72 9.73 54.29
N ASN A 31 -22.87 10.45 55.01
CA ASN A 31 -21.97 11.45 54.48
C ASN A 31 -20.75 10.77 53.86
N GLU A 32 -20.98 10.01 52.79
CA GLU A 32 -19.92 9.59 51.87
C GLU A 32 -19.30 10.86 51.28
N THR A 33 -18.14 11.25 51.82
CA THR A 33 -17.25 12.19 51.14
C THR A 33 -17.04 11.66 49.73
N PRO A 34 -17.32 12.45 48.67
CA PRO A 34 -17.17 11.96 47.30
C PRO A 34 -15.72 11.56 47.09
N GLN A 35 -15.51 10.24 47.00
CA GLN A 35 -14.19 9.68 46.81
C GLN A 35 -13.70 10.15 45.44
N ASP A 36 -12.47 10.67 45.37
CA ASP A 36 -11.89 11.13 44.11
C ASP A 36 -11.59 9.92 43.22
N GLU A 37 -12.61 9.41 42.53
CA GLU A 37 -12.51 8.23 41.68
C GLU A 37 -12.08 8.61 40.26
N LEU A 38 -11.04 7.92 39.79
CA LEU A 38 -10.61 7.90 38.41
C LEU A 38 -10.47 6.45 37.94
N SER A 39 -11.15 6.11 36.86
CA SER A 39 -11.01 4.82 36.19
C SER A 39 -10.95 4.99 34.68
N ILE A 40 -10.25 4.08 34.02
CA ILE A 40 -10.27 3.93 32.56
C ILE A 40 -11.49 3.05 32.25
N LEU A 41 -12.37 3.55 31.40
CA LEU A 41 -13.58 2.85 30.96
C LEU A 41 -13.36 2.12 29.62
N ASP A 42 -12.50 2.69 28.76
CA ASP A 42 -12.14 2.20 27.44
C ASP A 42 -10.77 2.81 27.05
N LEU A 43 -9.99 2.18 26.17
CA LEU A 43 -8.79 2.76 25.57
C LEU A 43 -9.06 3.46 24.22
N GLY A 44 -10.27 3.34 23.68
CA GLY A 44 -10.66 3.89 22.38
C GLY A 44 -10.02 3.17 21.20
N ILE A 45 -9.55 1.93 21.38
CA ILE A 45 -8.95 1.08 20.35
C ILE A 45 -9.95 -0.04 19.98
N GLY A 46 -11.05 0.32 19.32
CA GLY A 46 -12.18 -0.59 19.13
C GLY A 46 -12.92 -0.92 20.44
N ASN A 47 -13.94 -1.79 20.39
CA ASN A 47 -14.77 -2.13 21.56
C ASN A 47 -14.05 -3.13 22.51
N HIS A 48 -12.88 -2.77 23.01
CA HIS A 48 -12.11 -3.58 23.95
C HIS A 48 -12.17 -2.99 25.36
N ALA A 49 -12.65 -3.79 26.31
CA ALA A 49 -12.65 -3.44 27.73
C ALA A 49 -11.20 -3.19 28.23
N PRO A 50 -11.01 -2.40 29.31
CA PRO A 50 -9.70 -2.11 29.89
C PRO A 50 -9.13 -3.32 30.64
N GLU A 51 -8.76 -4.36 29.90
CA GLU A 51 -8.02 -5.51 30.41
C GLU A 51 -6.51 -5.21 30.41
N SER A 52 -5.84 -5.50 31.53
CA SER A 52 -4.38 -5.36 31.63
C SER A 52 -3.68 -6.38 30.73
N GLY A 53 -2.83 -5.92 29.80
CA GLY A 53 -2.04 -6.80 28.92
C GLY A 53 -2.60 -6.98 27.50
N LEU A 54 -3.48 -6.08 27.04
CA LEU A 54 -3.88 -6.03 25.63
C LEU A 54 -2.66 -6.02 24.71
N THR A 55 -2.64 -6.91 23.72
CA THR A 55 -1.55 -7.04 22.76
C THR A 55 -2.09 -6.81 21.35
N PHE A 56 -1.52 -5.83 20.66
CA PHE A 56 -1.81 -5.53 19.26
C PHE A 56 -0.62 -5.94 18.39
N THR A 57 -0.88 -6.33 17.15
CA THR A 57 0.16 -6.46 16.13
C THR A 57 -0.21 -5.52 14.99
N ILE A 58 0.73 -4.67 14.60
CA ILE A 58 0.58 -3.72 13.48
C ILE A 58 1.80 -3.84 12.55
N ALA A 59 1.64 -3.49 11.29
CA ALA A 59 2.74 -3.44 10.34
C ALA A 59 3.62 -2.19 10.56
N ILE A 60 4.88 -2.25 10.13
CA ILE A 60 5.88 -1.17 10.26
C ILE A 60 5.47 0.17 9.64
N ASP A 61 4.51 0.16 8.71
CA ASP A 61 3.93 1.32 8.02
C ASP A 61 2.60 1.81 8.61
N GLU A 62 2.07 1.12 9.61
CA GLU A 62 0.82 1.50 10.28
C GLU A 62 1.05 2.45 11.46
N SER A 63 -0.04 2.97 12.01
CA SER A 63 -0.03 3.75 13.24
C SER A 63 -1.30 3.50 14.04
N LEU A 64 -1.16 3.33 15.36
CA LEU A 64 -2.28 3.05 16.25
C LEU A 64 -2.61 4.29 17.07
N THR A 65 -3.82 4.84 16.87
CA THR A 65 -4.31 5.97 17.69
C THR A 65 -5.13 5.44 18.87
N ILE A 66 -4.75 5.86 20.06
CA ILE A 66 -5.32 5.47 21.35
C ILE A 66 -5.98 6.71 21.95
N THR A 67 -7.25 6.61 22.32
CA THR A 67 -8.05 7.72 22.87
C THR A 67 -8.85 7.21 24.07
N PRO A 68 -8.23 7.10 25.26
CA PRO A 68 -8.89 6.52 26.41
C PRO A 68 -10.10 7.33 26.88
N VAL A 69 -11.16 6.61 27.24
CA VAL A 69 -12.35 7.15 27.88
C VAL A 69 -12.21 6.95 29.38
N LEU A 70 -12.36 8.02 30.14
CA LEU A 70 -12.21 8.03 31.61
C LEU A 70 -13.55 8.28 32.29
N SER A 71 -13.68 7.86 33.55
CA SER A 71 -14.82 8.22 34.40
C SER A 71 -14.89 9.73 34.72
N GLN A 72 -13.78 10.44 34.58
CA GLN A 72 -13.65 11.89 34.78
C GLN A 72 -13.10 12.55 33.53
N ALA A 73 -13.76 13.62 33.07
CA ALA A 73 -13.41 14.32 31.83
C ALA A 73 -12.60 15.62 32.02
N GLU A 74 -12.51 16.14 33.24
CA GLU A 74 -11.90 17.45 33.53
C GLU A 74 -10.76 17.34 34.55
N ASN A 75 -9.80 18.28 34.48
CA ASN A 75 -8.66 18.40 35.40
C ASN A 75 -7.77 17.14 35.49
N ILE A 76 -7.69 16.39 34.40
CA ILE A 76 -6.82 15.21 34.25
C ILE A 76 -5.46 15.64 33.69
N SER A 77 -4.38 15.12 34.25
CA SER A 77 -3.07 15.14 33.58
C SER A 77 -2.74 13.76 33.02
N TYR A 78 -2.09 13.73 31.84
CA TYR A 78 -1.81 12.49 31.12
C TYR A 78 -0.30 12.24 30.98
N ALA A 79 0.07 10.97 30.90
CA ALA A 79 1.39 10.55 30.45
C ALA A 79 1.29 9.30 29.58
N TRP A 80 1.91 9.38 28.41
CA TRP A 80 2.17 8.24 27.54
C TRP A 80 3.65 7.91 27.61
N ILE A 81 3.96 6.67 27.94
CA ILE A 81 5.32 6.17 28.13
C ILE A 81 5.48 4.96 27.20
N VAL A 82 6.41 5.05 26.25
CA VAL A 82 6.77 3.96 25.33
C VAL A 82 8.16 3.47 25.72
N ASP A 83 8.29 2.18 26.01
CA ASP A 83 9.55 1.52 26.41
C ASP A 83 10.32 2.29 27.51
N GLY A 84 9.57 2.79 28.50
CA GLY A 84 10.08 3.55 29.64
C GLY A 84 10.33 5.05 29.39
N THR A 85 10.19 5.53 28.15
CA THR A 85 10.38 6.95 27.79
C THR A 85 9.04 7.68 27.66
N LYS A 86 8.85 8.81 28.36
CA LYS A 86 7.64 9.63 28.19
C LYS A 86 7.65 10.32 26.81
N VAL A 87 6.61 10.09 26.01
CA VAL A 87 6.48 10.59 24.62
C VAL A 87 5.35 11.61 24.43
N SER A 88 4.33 11.63 25.31
CA SER A 88 3.20 12.56 25.21
C SER A 88 2.57 12.84 26.57
N ASP A 89 1.90 13.99 26.69
CA ASP A 89 1.09 14.46 27.81
C ASP A 89 -0.37 14.81 27.41
N LYS A 90 -0.76 14.45 26.19
CA LYS A 90 -2.10 14.67 25.62
C LYS A 90 -3.08 13.58 26.06
N SER A 91 -4.38 13.87 25.96
CA SER A 91 -5.47 12.92 26.23
C SER A 91 -5.51 11.74 25.24
N SER A 92 -4.96 11.90 24.04
CA SER A 92 -4.77 10.83 23.05
C SER A 92 -3.31 10.74 22.58
N TYR A 93 -2.94 9.58 22.04
CA TYR A 93 -1.62 9.32 21.48
C TYR A 93 -1.71 8.46 20.23
N THR A 94 -0.90 8.77 19.23
CA THR A 94 -0.73 7.96 18.03
C THR A 94 0.66 7.35 18.08
N PHE A 95 0.72 6.03 18.26
CA PHE A 95 1.95 5.26 18.13
C PHE A 95 2.28 5.10 16.64
N ASN A 96 3.43 5.60 16.22
CA ASN A 96 3.94 5.45 14.85
C ASN A 96 4.90 4.26 14.79
N ALA A 97 4.51 3.20 14.07
CA ALA A 97 5.30 1.97 13.97
C ALA A 97 6.68 2.22 13.32
N ALA A 98 6.73 3.06 12.29
CA ALA A 98 7.96 3.37 11.56
C ALA A 98 9.00 4.12 12.41
N GLU A 99 8.54 4.91 13.39
CA GLU A 99 9.42 5.61 14.34
C GLU A 99 9.90 4.69 15.48
N ALA A 100 9.06 3.75 15.92
CA ALA A 100 9.39 2.79 16.98
C ALA A 100 10.33 1.67 16.50
N GLY A 101 10.19 1.24 15.24
CA GLY A 101 10.93 0.13 14.64
C GLY A 101 10.23 -1.22 14.77
N ILE A 102 10.85 -2.28 14.22
CA ILE A 102 10.34 -3.65 14.35
C ILE A 102 10.68 -4.18 15.74
N GLY A 103 9.70 -4.70 16.46
CA GLY A 103 9.89 -5.19 17.82
C GLY A 103 8.60 -5.30 18.62
N SER A 104 8.75 -5.56 19.92
CA SER A 104 7.66 -5.51 20.88
C SER A 104 7.83 -4.27 21.75
N HIS A 105 6.86 -3.37 21.69
CA HIS A 105 6.88 -2.07 22.36
C HIS A 105 5.83 -2.03 23.46
N THR A 106 6.23 -1.66 24.68
CA THR A 106 5.31 -1.53 25.81
C THR A 106 4.85 -0.08 25.93
N ILE A 107 3.54 0.15 25.85
CA ILE A 107 2.93 1.45 26.12
C ILE A 107 2.26 1.41 27.49
N LEU A 108 2.71 2.29 28.38
CA LEU A 108 2.03 2.63 29.62
C LEU A 108 1.30 3.97 29.42
N TYR A 109 -0.03 3.93 29.53
CA TYR A 109 -0.88 5.09 29.70
C TYR A 109 -1.14 5.33 31.18
N ARG A 110 -0.96 6.57 31.63
CA ARG A 110 -1.35 7.03 32.97
C ARG A 110 -2.19 8.28 32.87
N ALA A 111 -3.33 8.27 33.56
CA ALA A 111 -4.15 9.44 33.84
C ALA A 111 -4.12 9.71 35.34
N THR A 112 -3.98 10.98 35.72
CA THR A 112 -3.95 11.41 37.14
C THR A 112 -4.97 12.52 37.38
N TYR A 113 -5.89 12.27 38.32
CA TYR A 113 -6.87 13.23 38.83
C TYR A 113 -6.55 13.52 40.30
N LYS A 114 -6.13 14.76 40.58
CA LYS A 114 -5.60 15.17 41.90
C LYS A 114 -4.47 14.25 42.40
N THR A 115 -4.80 13.27 43.24
CA THR A 115 -3.86 12.29 43.84
C THR A 115 -4.18 10.85 43.46
N VAL A 116 -5.20 10.61 42.62
CA VAL A 116 -5.62 9.27 42.20
C VAL A 116 -5.20 9.06 40.76
N GLU A 117 -4.56 7.91 40.51
CA GLU A 117 -4.03 7.52 39.21
C GLU A 117 -4.78 6.31 38.67
N ALA A 118 -5.05 6.32 37.36
CA ALA A 118 -5.50 5.16 36.62
C ALA A 118 -4.48 4.84 35.54
N GLU A 119 -4.07 3.58 35.46
CA GLU A 119 -3.05 3.10 34.53
C GLU A 119 -3.61 2.00 33.63
N ALA A 120 -3.13 1.96 32.39
CA ALA A 120 -3.29 0.83 31.49
C ALA A 120 -1.98 0.56 30.75
N THR A 121 -1.64 -0.73 30.64
CA THR A 121 -0.50 -1.20 29.85
C THR A 121 -1.00 -2.02 28.68
N LEU A 122 -0.51 -1.69 27.48
CA LEU A 122 -0.67 -2.49 26.27
C LEU A 122 0.69 -2.75 25.61
N THR A 123 0.75 -3.83 24.85
CA THR A 123 1.90 -4.19 24.02
C THR A 123 1.54 -3.98 22.55
N ILE A 124 2.41 -3.31 21.80
CA ILE A 124 2.33 -3.24 20.34
C ILE A 124 3.52 -4.00 19.75
N ASN A 125 3.23 -5.11 19.07
CA ASN A 125 4.20 -5.82 18.26
C ASN A 125 4.21 -5.19 16.86
N VAL A 126 5.29 -4.51 16.52
CA VAL A 126 5.50 -4.01 15.16
C VAL A 126 6.15 -5.11 14.33
N ALA A 127 5.41 -5.58 13.33
CA ALA A 127 5.86 -6.59 12.39
C ALA A 127 6.36 -5.96 11.07
N GLN A 128 7.25 -6.64 10.38
CA GLN A 128 7.68 -6.22 9.05
C GLN A 128 6.52 -6.39 8.06
N ASN A 129 6.17 -5.33 7.32
CA ASN A 129 5.19 -5.45 6.24
C ASN A 129 5.81 -6.28 5.11
N ARG A 130 5.16 -7.41 4.80
CA ARG A 130 5.47 -8.36 3.74
C ARG A 130 4.32 -8.51 2.76
N SER A 131 3.20 -7.82 2.97
CA SER A 131 2.05 -7.86 2.07
C SER A 131 2.32 -7.12 0.77
N PHE A 132 1.88 -7.69 -0.35
CA PHE A 132 2.02 -7.07 -1.67
C PHE A 132 0.98 -7.61 -2.65
N TYR A 133 0.77 -6.87 -3.75
CA TYR A 133 -0.13 -7.29 -4.81
C TYR A 133 0.66 -7.65 -6.07
N VAL A 134 0.23 -8.68 -6.78
CA VAL A 134 0.76 -9.05 -8.10
C VAL A 134 -0.31 -8.77 -9.15
N VAL A 135 -0.03 -7.85 -10.06
CA VAL A 135 -0.82 -7.63 -11.26
C VAL A 135 -0.35 -8.60 -12.32
N ASN A 136 -1.29 -9.37 -12.87
CA ASN A 136 -1.06 -10.50 -13.75
C ASN A 136 -1.59 -10.23 -15.15
N GLU A 137 -0.79 -10.51 -16.17
CA GLU A 137 -1.24 -10.41 -17.56
C GLU A 137 -2.39 -11.38 -17.85
N GLY A 138 -2.28 -12.60 -17.30
CA GLY A 138 -3.20 -13.70 -17.54
C GLY A 138 -3.11 -14.28 -18.95
N GLN A 139 -3.57 -15.52 -19.13
CA GLN A 139 -3.72 -16.12 -20.47
C GLN A 139 -4.89 -15.51 -21.27
N ALA A 140 -5.83 -14.85 -20.59
CA ALA A 140 -6.99 -14.19 -21.16
C ALA A 140 -7.22 -12.84 -20.47
N ASN A 141 -8.24 -12.73 -19.61
CA ASN A 141 -8.38 -11.60 -18.71
C ASN A 141 -7.24 -11.61 -17.68
N GLY A 142 -6.74 -10.42 -17.34
CA GLY A 142 -5.78 -10.26 -16.26
C GLY A 142 -6.41 -10.51 -14.89
N SER A 143 -5.56 -10.53 -13.87
CA SER A 143 -5.96 -10.67 -12.47
C SER A 143 -5.08 -9.82 -11.56
N ILE A 144 -5.53 -9.65 -10.32
CA ILE A 144 -4.68 -9.13 -9.25
C ILE A 144 -4.79 -10.09 -8.05
N CYS A 145 -3.65 -10.59 -7.60
CA CYS A 145 -3.54 -11.45 -6.42
C CYS A 145 -2.89 -10.66 -5.28
N PHE A 146 -3.20 -11.03 -4.05
CA PHE A 146 -2.64 -10.42 -2.84
C PHE A 146 -1.93 -11.48 -2.01
N TYR A 147 -0.68 -11.22 -1.66
CA TYR A 147 0.04 -11.97 -0.63
C TYR A 147 -0.08 -11.20 0.67
N ASP A 148 -0.49 -11.87 1.75
CA ASP A 148 -0.71 -11.24 3.05
C ASP A 148 0.45 -11.50 4.03
N ASN A 149 0.48 -10.76 5.13
CA ASN A 149 1.58 -10.73 6.11
C ASN A 149 1.80 -12.07 6.82
N ASP A 150 0.76 -12.91 6.91
CA ASP A 150 0.81 -14.26 7.46
C ASP A 150 1.38 -15.30 6.48
N GLY A 151 1.63 -14.90 5.23
CA GLY A 151 2.09 -15.74 4.14
C GLY A 151 0.98 -16.36 3.27
N THR A 152 -0.28 -15.97 3.49
CA THR A 152 -1.44 -16.50 2.75
C THR A 152 -1.61 -15.81 1.40
N TRP A 153 -1.82 -16.61 0.35
CA TRP A 153 -2.24 -16.13 -0.97
C TRP A 153 -3.75 -15.96 -1.09
N ASN A 154 -4.17 -14.75 -1.41
CA ASN A 154 -5.52 -14.40 -1.84
C ASN A 154 -5.53 -14.22 -3.37
N TYR A 155 -5.93 -15.26 -4.09
CA TYR A 155 -5.86 -15.28 -5.56
C TYR A 155 -7.04 -14.57 -6.23
N ASN A 156 -6.74 -13.73 -7.24
CA ASN A 156 -7.70 -13.01 -8.06
C ASN A 156 -8.79 -12.26 -7.26
N ILE A 157 -8.35 -11.42 -6.31
CA ILE A 157 -9.22 -10.70 -5.35
C ILE A 157 -10.26 -9.81 -6.04
N TYR A 158 -9.94 -9.24 -7.20
CA TYR A 158 -10.93 -8.51 -8.00
C TYR A 158 -12.08 -9.40 -8.46
N GLN A 159 -11.78 -10.63 -8.91
CA GLN A 159 -12.82 -11.56 -9.33
C GLN A 159 -13.69 -12.01 -8.15
N ALA A 160 -13.07 -12.29 -7.01
CA ALA A 160 -13.77 -12.68 -5.79
C ALA A 160 -14.76 -11.61 -5.32
N SER A 161 -14.40 -10.33 -5.46
CA SER A 161 -15.24 -9.19 -5.09
C SER A 161 -16.28 -8.78 -6.15
N ASN A 162 -16.15 -9.26 -7.40
CA ASN A 162 -17.00 -8.87 -8.53
C ASN A 162 -17.30 -10.08 -9.44
N ALA A 163 -18.27 -10.93 -9.05
CA ALA A 163 -18.53 -12.22 -9.69
C ALA A 163 -18.79 -12.14 -11.21
N ASP A 164 -19.61 -11.18 -11.65
CA ASP A 164 -20.05 -11.02 -13.04
C ASP A 164 -19.12 -10.12 -13.89
N GLU A 165 -18.03 -9.62 -13.30
CA GLU A 165 -17.10 -8.68 -13.93
C GLU A 165 -15.73 -9.34 -14.14
N LYS A 166 -14.96 -8.84 -15.11
CA LYS A 166 -13.56 -9.24 -15.40
C LYS A 166 -12.67 -8.00 -15.50
N LEU A 167 -11.38 -8.15 -15.21
CA LEU A 167 -10.38 -7.18 -15.67
C LEU A 167 -10.17 -7.35 -17.19
N GLY A 168 -9.54 -6.36 -17.81
CA GLY A 168 -9.23 -6.43 -19.24
C GLY A 168 -8.15 -7.47 -19.58
N THR A 169 -7.99 -7.74 -20.87
CA THR A 169 -6.94 -8.67 -21.35
C THR A 169 -5.57 -8.02 -21.23
N THR A 170 -4.61 -8.78 -20.70
CA THR A 170 -3.22 -8.36 -20.40
C THR A 170 -3.18 -7.14 -19.48
N SER A 171 -3.44 -7.35 -18.18
CA SER A 171 -3.21 -6.31 -17.16
C SER A 171 -1.72 -6.00 -16.99
N THR A 172 -1.37 -4.72 -16.93
CA THR A 172 0.04 -4.26 -16.91
C THR A 172 0.48 -3.76 -15.54
N THR A 173 -0.34 -2.95 -14.88
CA THR A 173 0.00 -2.32 -13.60
C THR A 173 -1.27 -1.93 -12.86
N ALA A 174 -1.13 -1.59 -11.58
CA ALA A 174 -2.16 -0.90 -10.82
C ALA A 174 -1.55 0.29 -10.05
N VAL A 175 -2.38 1.29 -9.76
CA VAL A 175 -1.99 2.48 -8.99
C VAL A 175 -2.97 2.66 -7.84
N PHE A 176 -2.47 2.67 -6.61
CA PHE A 176 -3.26 3.03 -5.43
C PHE A 176 -3.24 4.55 -5.23
N ASN A 177 -4.39 5.15 -4.96
CA ASN A 177 -4.52 6.58 -4.67
C ASN A 177 -5.86 6.87 -3.96
N ASN A 178 -5.83 7.62 -2.86
CA ASN A 178 -7.02 8.10 -2.12
C ASN A 178 -8.08 7.02 -1.84
N GLY A 179 -7.66 5.82 -1.41
CA GLY A 179 -8.58 4.72 -1.12
C GLY A 179 -9.17 4.02 -2.36
N LYS A 180 -8.68 4.34 -3.56
CA LYS A 180 -8.97 3.62 -4.82
C LYS A 180 -7.74 2.92 -5.37
N VAL A 181 -8.00 1.90 -6.18
CA VAL A 181 -7.02 1.22 -7.01
C VAL A 181 -7.45 1.33 -8.48
N TYR A 182 -6.53 1.79 -9.32
CA TYR A 182 -6.69 1.93 -10.76
C TYR A 182 -5.90 0.83 -11.46
N ILE A 183 -6.57 -0.17 -12.02
CA ILE A 183 -5.94 -1.35 -12.64
C ILE A 183 -5.97 -1.18 -14.17
N VAL A 184 -4.80 -1.22 -14.80
CA VAL A 184 -4.61 -0.99 -16.25
C VAL A 184 -4.55 -2.32 -17.00
N SER A 185 -5.23 -2.42 -18.14
CA SER A 185 -5.15 -3.55 -19.06
C SER A 185 -5.02 -3.10 -20.52
N LYS A 186 -4.27 -3.84 -21.34
CA LYS A 186 -4.06 -3.50 -22.75
C LYS A 186 -5.38 -3.53 -23.54
N ASP A 187 -6.34 -4.38 -23.14
CA ASP A 187 -7.68 -4.45 -23.73
C ASP A 187 -8.82 -4.25 -22.72
N ASN A 188 -10.07 -4.25 -23.21
CA ASN A 188 -11.29 -3.90 -22.49
C ASN A 188 -11.60 -4.81 -21.27
N PRO A 189 -12.00 -4.25 -20.11
CA PRO A 189 -11.88 -2.83 -19.72
C PRO A 189 -10.41 -2.42 -19.54
N CYS A 190 -9.98 -1.36 -20.23
CA CYS A 190 -8.56 -0.96 -20.29
C CYS A 190 -8.09 -0.19 -19.05
N LEU A 191 -9.02 0.37 -18.28
CA LEU A 191 -8.78 0.91 -16.95
C LEU A 191 -10.01 0.64 -16.08
N VAL A 192 -9.77 0.01 -14.92
CA VAL A 192 -10.79 -0.28 -13.90
C VAL A 192 -10.46 0.52 -12.64
N GLU A 193 -11.45 1.23 -12.11
CA GLU A 193 -11.39 1.84 -10.78
C GLU A 193 -12.16 0.95 -9.81
N ALA A 194 -11.52 0.61 -8.70
CA ALA A 194 -12.12 -0.15 -7.61
C ALA A 194 -11.74 0.46 -6.26
N ASP A 195 -12.49 0.08 -5.24
CA ASP A 195 -12.13 0.36 -3.85
C ASP A 195 -10.83 -0.37 -3.44
N ALA A 196 -9.87 0.35 -2.84
CA ALA A 196 -8.52 -0.18 -2.56
C ALA A 196 -8.46 -1.21 -1.42
N THR A 197 -9.53 -1.35 -0.63
CA THR A 197 -9.60 -2.31 0.48
C THR A 197 -10.43 -3.53 0.08
N THR A 198 -11.57 -3.31 -0.56
CA THR A 198 -12.52 -4.39 -0.93
C THR A 198 -12.36 -4.90 -2.35
N PHE A 199 -11.58 -4.22 -3.21
CA PHE A 199 -11.44 -4.50 -4.65
C PHE A 199 -12.75 -4.53 -5.44
N LYS A 200 -13.84 -4.00 -4.86
CA LYS A 200 -15.13 -3.87 -5.53
C LYS A 200 -15.06 -2.74 -6.57
N LYS A 201 -15.42 -3.06 -7.82
CA LYS A 201 -15.48 -2.13 -8.95
C LYS A 201 -16.39 -0.95 -8.61
N THR A 202 -15.90 0.27 -8.87
CA THR A 202 -16.70 1.51 -8.82
C THR A 202 -16.99 2.03 -10.21
N SER A 203 -16.00 1.97 -11.12
CA SER A 203 -16.16 2.39 -12.52
C SER A 203 -15.11 1.73 -13.44
N SER A 204 -15.28 1.83 -14.76
CA SER A 204 -14.31 1.31 -15.73
C SER A 204 -14.50 1.95 -17.10
N ILE A 205 -13.43 2.06 -17.88
CA ILE A 205 -13.48 2.51 -19.28
C ILE A 205 -13.01 1.43 -20.26
N THR A 206 -13.51 1.53 -21.49
CA THR A 206 -13.09 0.74 -22.65
C THR A 206 -12.11 1.54 -23.51
N LYS A 207 -11.36 0.87 -24.39
CA LYS A 207 -10.44 1.50 -25.34
C LYS A 207 -11.13 2.53 -26.25
N ALA A 208 -12.46 2.44 -26.43
CA ALA A 208 -13.22 3.45 -27.17
C ALA A 208 -13.03 4.86 -26.59
N VAL A 209 -12.79 4.99 -25.27
CA VAL A 209 -12.47 6.26 -24.59
C VAL A 209 -11.12 6.84 -25.03
N ILE A 210 -10.17 5.99 -25.43
CA ILE A 210 -8.76 6.30 -25.78
C ILE A 210 -8.44 5.95 -27.25
N ASP A 211 -9.40 6.19 -28.14
CA ASP A 211 -9.32 5.93 -29.60
C ASP A 211 -8.86 4.52 -30.00
N ASP A 212 -9.39 3.52 -29.29
CA ASP A 212 -9.18 2.09 -29.53
C ASP A 212 -7.72 1.62 -29.38
N ASN A 213 -6.86 2.45 -28.79
CA ASN A 213 -5.47 2.13 -28.48
C ASN A 213 -5.34 1.16 -27.29
N GLN A 214 -4.23 0.40 -27.28
CA GLN A 214 -3.83 -0.36 -26.09
C GLN A 214 -3.37 0.60 -24.99
N ALA A 215 -3.93 0.45 -23.78
CA ALA A 215 -3.43 1.14 -22.59
C ALA A 215 -2.19 0.44 -22.04
N TYR A 216 -1.19 1.23 -21.65
CA TYR A 216 0.11 0.74 -21.20
C TYR A 216 0.35 1.05 -19.71
N ASN A 217 0.27 2.33 -19.34
CA ASN A 217 0.54 2.80 -17.98
C ASN A 217 -0.48 3.86 -17.57
N PHE A 218 -0.60 4.13 -16.28
CA PHE A 218 -1.51 5.12 -15.71
C PHE A 218 -0.81 5.92 -14.62
N ALA A 219 -1.05 7.22 -14.57
CA ALA A 219 -0.51 8.11 -13.55
C ALA A 219 -1.61 9.03 -13.02
N VAL A 220 -1.69 9.20 -11.70
CA VAL A 220 -2.59 10.17 -11.07
C VAL A 220 -1.88 11.53 -11.02
N ILE A 221 -2.57 12.58 -11.48
CA ILE A 221 -2.09 13.96 -11.45
C ILE A 221 -2.58 14.67 -10.18
N ASN A 222 -3.86 14.47 -9.86
CA ASN A 222 -4.53 15.02 -8.67
C ASN A 222 -5.78 14.17 -8.35
N SER A 223 -6.58 14.57 -7.36
CA SER A 223 -7.76 13.81 -6.92
C SER A 223 -8.84 13.55 -7.99
N THR A 224 -8.87 14.32 -9.09
CA THR A 224 -9.89 14.24 -10.15
C THR A 224 -9.33 13.97 -11.54
N THR A 225 -8.00 14.01 -11.72
CA THR A 225 -7.33 13.86 -13.03
C THR A 225 -6.26 12.78 -12.97
N GLY A 226 -6.29 11.85 -13.94
CA GLY A 226 -5.18 10.96 -14.27
C GLY A 226 -4.85 11.00 -15.75
N ILE A 227 -3.70 10.44 -16.11
CA ILE A 227 -3.22 10.28 -17.48
C ILE A 227 -3.07 8.79 -17.76
N ILE A 228 -3.60 8.33 -18.88
CA ILE A 228 -3.38 6.97 -19.39
C ILE A 228 -2.48 7.03 -20.63
N ALA A 229 -1.34 6.36 -20.56
CA ALA A 229 -0.38 6.25 -21.66
C ALA A 229 -0.74 5.07 -22.57
N THR A 230 -0.57 5.26 -23.88
CA THR A 230 -0.98 4.30 -24.90
C THR A 230 0.03 4.23 -26.04
N ALA A 231 -0.09 3.20 -26.87
CA ALA A 231 0.70 2.99 -28.08
C ALA A 231 0.79 4.21 -29.04
N ARG A 232 -0.18 5.13 -29.00
CA ARG A 232 -0.32 6.25 -29.97
C ARG A 232 -0.73 7.59 -29.33
N GLY A 233 -0.50 7.74 -28.03
CA GLY A 233 -0.66 9.01 -27.32
C GLY A 233 -0.88 8.83 -25.83
N ALA A 234 -0.98 9.94 -25.10
CA ALA A 234 -1.48 9.96 -23.72
C ALA A 234 -2.80 10.71 -23.66
N TYR A 235 -3.73 10.19 -22.85
CA TYR A 235 -5.10 10.69 -22.73
C TYR A 235 -5.38 11.15 -21.30
N LYS A 236 -6.08 12.28 -21.17
CA LYS A 236 -6.52 12.84 -19.89
C LYS A 236 -7.84 12.21 -19.47
N ILE A 237 -7.85 11.60 -18.30
CA ILE A 237 -8.95 10.81 -17.75
C ILE A 237 -9.44 11.46 -16.46
N THR A 238 -10.74 11.74 -16.37
CA THR A 238 -11.40 12.05 -15.10
C THR A 238 -11.36 10.81 -14.21
N ILE A 239 -11.02 10.97 -12.93
CA ILE A 239 -11.09 9.90 -11.92
C ILE A 239 -11.96 10.31 -10.75
N ASN A 240 -12.41 9.32 -9.95
CA ASN A 240 -13.32 9.51 -8.82
C ASN A 240 -14.66 10.19 -9.20
N PRO A 241 -15.44 9.64 -10.16
CA PRO A 241 -15.26 8.35 -10.85
C PRO A 241 -14.63 8.47 -12.25
N LEU A 242 -14.33 7.33 -12.88
CA LEU A 242 -14.02 7.27 -14.31
C LEU A 242 -15.21 7.71 -15.18
N PRO A 243 -14.97 8.27 -16.38
CA PRO A 243 -16.04 8.73 -17.25
C PRO A 243 -16.92 7.57 -17.76
N THR A 244 -18.20 7.86 -18.01
CA THR A 244 -19.16 6.89 -18.53
C THR A 244 -18.81 6.44 -19.94
N GLU A 245 -19.20 5.21 -20.28
CA GLU A 245 -19.05 4.66 -21.63
C GLU A 245 -19.62 5.59 -22.72
N GLY A 246 -18.94 5.68 -23.86
CA GLY A 246 -19.23 6.63 -24.94
C GLY A 246 -18.56 8.01 -24.79
N THR A 247 -18.00 8.35 -23.62
CA THR A 247 -17.20 9.57 -23.45
C THR A 247 -15.84 9.42 -24.12
N LYS A 248 -15.45 10.34 -25.00
CA LYS A 248 -14.08 10.41 -25.52
C LYS A 248 -13.19 11.18 -24.54
N ALA A 249 -12.02 10.64 -24.22
CA ALA A 249 -11.00 11.35 -23.48
C ALA A 249 -10.25 12.35 -24.38
N GLU A 250 -9.75 13.43 -23.78
CA GLU A 250 -8.87 14.38 -24.45
C GLU A 250 -7.49 13.72 -24.66
N LYS A 251 -7.08 13.54 -25.92
CA LYS A 251 -5.69 13.19 -26.23
C LYS A 251 -4.83 14.44 -26.04
N VAL A 252 -3.90 14.37 -25.09
CA VAL A 252 -3.07 15.51 -24.64
C VAL A 252 -1.63 15.41 -25.12
N ILE A 253 -1.17 14.22 -25.48
CA ILE A 253 0.18 13.96 -25.99
C ILE A 253 0.08 13.02 -27.19
N ASP A 254 0.78 13.36 -28.27
CA ASP A 254 0.96 12.53 -29.47
C ASP A 254 2.24 11.68 -29.36
N GLY A 255 2.31 10.58 -30.13
CA GLY A 255 3.46 9.66 -30.14
C GLY A 255 3.27 8.45 -29.23
N SER A 256 4.18 7.48 -29.29
CA SER A 256 4.10 6.26 -28.48
C SER A 256 4.48 6.55 -27.03
N CYS A 257 3.48 6.60 -26.16
CA CYS A 257 3.60 6.98 -24.76
C CYS A 257 3.71 5.72 -23.88
N LYS A 258 4.79 5.61 -23.11
CA LYS A 258 5.11 4.42 -22.31
C LYS A 258 4.97 4.70 -20.80
N ASP A 259 6.04 4.46 -20.04
CA ASP A 259 6.08 4.73 -18.61
C ASP A 259 6.01 6.24 -18.30
N MET A 260 5.52 6.56 -17.09
CA MET A 260 5.25 7.92 -16.60
C MET A 260 5.71 8.08 -15.14
N TYR A 261 6.06 9.31 -14.75
CA TYR A 261 6.31 9.69 -13.36
C TYR A 261 5.80 11.11 -13.09
N VAL A 262 5.07 11.30 -11.99
CA VAL A 262 4.54 12.60 -11.57
C VAL A 262 5.29 13.05 -10.32
N SER A 263 5.79 14.29 -10.34
CA SER A 263 6.53 14.86 -9.21
C SER A 263 6.25 16.35 -9.08
N GLY A 264 5.39 16.71 -8.12
CA GLY A 264 4.97 18.09 -7.91
C GLY A 264 4.33 18.70 -9.17
N ASP A 265 4.90 19.78 -9.65
CA ASP A 265 4.41 20.53 -10.81
C ASP A 265 4.72 19.87 -12.17
N TYR A 266 5.34 18.67 -12.20
CA TYR A 266 5.81 18.02 -13.43
C TYR A 266 5.27 16.62 -13.66
N LEU A 267 4.95 16.33 -14.92
CA LEU A 267 4.79 15.00 -15.50
C LEU A 267 6.00 14.70 -16.39
N PHE A 268 6.73 13.64 -16.07
CA PHE A 268 7.76 13.05 -16.92
C PHE A 268 7.15 11.83 -17.62
N ILE A 269 7.35 11.71 -18.93
CA ILE A 269 6.76 10.64 -19.75
C ILE A 269 7.72 10.27 -20.88
N ILE A 270 7.85 8.98 -21.16
CA ILE A 270 8.62 8.49 -22.31
C ILE A 270 7.70 8.50 -23.54
N VAL A 271 8.05 9.33 -24.52
CA VAL A 271 7.31 9.52 -25.79
C VAL A 271 8.26 9.28 -26.95
N ASP A 272 7.97 8.31 -27.81
CA ASP A 272 8.80 7.93 -28.97
C ASP A 272 10.29 7.78 -28.61
N ASN A 273 10.53 7.14 -27.47
CA ASN A 273 11.85 6.88 -26.88
C ASN A 273 12.64 8.11 -26.39
N THR A 274 11.99 9.26 -26.25
CA THR A 274 12.54 10.46 -25.59
C THR A 274 11.79 10.75 -24.30
N ILE A 275 12.51 11.14 -23.23
CA ILE A 275 11.88 11.64 -22.01
C ILE A 275 11.38 13.05 -22.27
N LYS A 276 10.09 13.29 -22.07
CA LYS A 276 9.46 14.61 -22.25
C LYS A 276 8.87 15.09 -20.93
N VAL A 277 9.01 16.39 -20.67
CA VAL A 277 8.49 17.05 -19.47
C VAL A 277 7.31 17.93 -19.83
N TYR A 278 6.22 17.76 -19.09
CA TYR A 278 5.00 18.57 -19.14
C TYR A 278 4.71 19.11 -17.74
N LYS A 279 3.98 20.22 -17.61
CA LYS A 279 3.43 20.59 -16.31
C LYS A 279 2.34 19.62 -15.91
N SER A 280 2.28 19.21 -14.65
CA SER A 280 1.24 18.29 -14.16
C SER A 280 -0.15 18.93 -14.17
N ASN A 281 -0.27 20.24 -13.89
CA ASN A 281 -1.56 20.92 -13.73
C ASN A 281 -2.34 21.18 -15.03
N ASP A 282 -1.65 21.62 -16.09
CA ASP A 282 -2.24 22.04 -17.37
C ASP A 282 -1.78 21.20 -18.57
N LEU A 283 -0.81 20.28 -18.37
CA LEU A 283 -0.23 19.41 -19.39
C LEU A 283 0.43 20.18 -20.55
N SER A 284 0.83 21.44 -20.32
CA SER A 284 1.67 22.18 -21.27
C SER A 284 3.07 21.57 -21.34
N TYR A 285 3.54 21.34 -22.56
CA TYR A 285 4.90 20.86 -22.84
C TYR A 285 5.95 21.88 -22.39
N ILE A 286 7.02 21.40 -21.78
CA ILE A 286 8.15 22.21 -21.32
C ILE A 286 9.36 21.98 -22.22
N LYS A 287 9.89 20.75 -22.26
CA LYS A 287 11.03 20.36 -23.08
C LYS A 287 11.21 18.83 -23.13
N ASP A 288 12.03 18.40 -24.09
CA ASP A 288 12.65 17.07 -24.14
C ASP A 288 13.89 17.02 -23.24
N LEU A 289 14.24 15.83 -22.76
CA LEU A 289 15.46 15.46 -22.03
C LEU A 289 16.17 14.32 -22.81
N GLU A 290 16.91 13.45 -22.12
CA GLU A 290 17.60 12.30 -22.73
C GLU A 290 16.64 11.27 -23.36
N ALA A 291 17.21 10.31 -24.10
CA ALA A 291 16.52 9.14 -24.59
C ALA A 291 16.22 8.12 -23.46
N ALA A 292 15.12 7.37 -23.58
CA ALA A 292 14.79 6.24 -22.72
C ALA A 292 13.94 5.19 -23.43
N ASN A 293 14.18 3.93 -23.09
CA ASN A 293 13.34 2.79 -23.47
C ASN A 293 12.30 2.47 -22.40
N THR A 294 12.64 2.65 -21.12
CA THR A 294 11.76 2.37 -19.96
C THR A 294 12.21 3.14 -18.71
N GLY A 295 11.34 3.29 -17.72
CA GLY A 295 11.62 4.00 -16.46
C GLY A 295 10.42 4.84 -16.01
N PHE A 296 10.21 5.15 -14.74
CA PHE A 296 11.23 5.86 -13.99
C PHE A 296 11.40 5.35 -12.55
N ALA A 297 12.58 5.59 -11.99
CA ALA A 297 12.90 5.37 -10.59
C ALA A 297 13.43 6.67 -9.96
N ARG A 298 12.88 7.09 -8.81
CA ARG A 298 13.38 8.26 -8.07
C ARG A 298 14.33 7.79 -6.97
N ALA A 299 15.59 8.17 -7.05
CA ALA A 299 16.62 7.85 -6.08
C ALA A 299 16.44 8.64 -4.77
N LYS A 300 17.09 8.18 -3.70
CA LYS A 300 17.04 8.78 -2.37
C LYS A 300 17.55 10.23 -2.31
N ASP A 301 18.49 10.62 -3.17
CA ASP A 301 18.95 12.01 -3.34
C ASP A 301 17.89 12.92 -4.03
N GLY A 302 16.79 12.34 -4.48
CA GLY A 302 15.67 13.02 -5.14
C GLY A 302 15.80 13.12 -6.67
N SER A 303 16.91 12.67 -7.27
CA SER A 303 17.07 12.59 -8.72
C SER A 303 16.16 11.52 -9.33
N LEU A 304 15.68 11.77 -10.55
CA LEU A 304 14.82 10.85 -11.29
C LEU A 304 15.64 10.16 -12.38
N TRP A 305 15.42 8.86 -12.57
CA TRP A 305 16.19 8.02 -13.47
C TRP A 305 15.29 7.27 -14.45
N ALA A 306 15.74 7.15 -15.68
CA ALA A 306 15.18 6.24 -16.69
C ALA A 306 16.32 5.50 -17.41
N ALA A 307 15.98 4.45 -18.15
CA ALA A 307 16.95 3.55 -18.77
C ALA A 307 16.81 3.48 -20.30
N ASN A 308 17.96 3.47 -20.98
CA ASN A 308 18.11 3.35 -22.42
C ASN A 308 19.14 2.25 -22.75
N GLU A 309 18.80 1.00 -22.46
CA GLU A 309 19.69 -0.16 -22.60
C GLU A 309 20.99 -0.02 -21.80
N THR A 310 22.13 0.23 -22.46
CA THR A 310 23.46 0.39 -21.89
C THR A 310 23.67 1.75 -21.20
N GLN A 311 22.64 2.59 -21.15
CA GLN A 311 22.70 3.95 -20.62
C GLN A 311 21.56 4.21 -19.64
N LEU A 312 21.81 5.11 -18.70
CA LEU A 312 20.83 5.66 -17.77
C LEU A 312 20.72 7.16 -18.00
N ALA A 313 19.49 7.68 -18.04
CA ALA A 313 19.22 9.11 -18.03
C ALA A 313 19.04 9.55 -16.58
N LYS A 314 19.92 10.42 -16.08
CA LYS A 314 19.78 11.06 -14.76
C LYS A 314 19.12 12.42 -14.95
N ILE A 315 18.11 12.72 -14.15
CA ILE A 315 17.31 13.94 -14.24
C ILE A 315 17.27 14.64 -12.88
N ASN A 316 17.62 15.91 -12.86
CA ASN A 316 17.37 16.79 -11.73
C ASN A 316 15.97 17.40 -11.87
N ILE A 317 15.03 16.96 -11.04
CA ILE A 317 13.62 17.40 -11.09
C ILE A 317 13.47 18.92 -10.84
N LYS A 318 14.39 19.55 -10.10
CA LYS A 318 14.24 20.93 -9.62
C LYS A 318 14.46 21.98 -10.71
N ASP A 319 15.46 21.76 -11.57
CA ASP A 319 15.82 22.65 -12.69
C ASP A 319 15.60 21.99 -14.08
N LEU A 320 15.10 20.76 -14.08
CA LEU A 320 14.85 19.93 -15.26
C LEU A 320 16.12 19.70 -16.08
N THR A 321 17.33 19.78 -15.52
CA THR A 321 18.55 19.35 -16.22
C THR A 321 18.63 17.83 -16.27
N SER A 322 19.33 17.31 -17.28
CA SER A 322 19.59 15.88 -17.43
C SER A 322 20.99 15.61 -17.96
N GLU A 323 21.47 14.40 -17.69
CA GLU A 323 22.71 13.86 -18.26
C GLU A 323 22.53 12.37 -18.58
N THR A 324 23.18 11.91 -19.65
CA THR A 324 23.30 10.49 -19.99
C THR A 324 24.52 9.90 -19.29
N ILE A 325 24.32 8.80 -18.57
CA ILE A 325 25.33 8.03 -17.85
C ILE A 325 25.47 6.66 -18.52
N ASP A 326 26.66 6.31 -18.99
CA ASP A 326 26.94 4.97 -19.51
C ASP A 326 27.03 3.95 -18.36
N LEU A 327 26.42 2.77 -18.54
CA LEU A 327 26.65 1.62 -17.67
C LEU A 327 28.02 0.99 -17.98
N PRO A 328 28.64 0.29 -17.00
CA PRO A 328 29.83 -0.52 -17.25
C PRO A 328 29.67 -1.49 -18.44
N GLU A 329 30.78 -1.80 -19.11
CA GLU A 329 30.79 -2.65 -20.31
C GLU A 329 30.11 -4.01 -20.06
N GLY A 330 29.26 -4.44 -20.99
CA GLY A 330 28.50 -5.69 -20.90
C GLY A 330 27.18 -5.60 -20.13
N TYR A 331 26.83 -4.43 -19.58
CA TYR A 331 25.56 -4.21 -18.89
C TYR A 331 24.56 -3.39 -19.71
N ALA A 332 23.30 -3.83 -19.67
CA ALA A 332 22.17 -3.09 -20.20
C ALA A 332 20.93 -3.40 -19.35
N VAL A 333 20.05 -2.42 -19.17
CA VAL A 333 18.75 -2.59 -18.53
C VAL A 333 17.80 -3.38 -19.44
N ASN A 334 17.11 -4.36 -18.89
CA ASN A 334 16.14 -5.17 -19.61
C ASN A 334 14.85 -4.37 -19.90
N TYR A 335 14.35 -4.51 -21.13
CA TYR A 335 13.05 -4.00 -21.56
C TYR A 335 12.57 -4.85 -22.75
N ASN A 336 11.25 -4.93 -22.96
CA ASN A 336 10.68 -5.60 -24.11
C ASN A 336 10.55 -4.62 -25.30
N SER A 337 11.23 -4.91 -26.40
CA SER A 337 11.21 -4.09 -27.62
C SER A 337 10.04 -4.41 -28.56
N PHE A 338 9.33 -5.51 -28.35
CA PHE A 338 8.24 -5.99 -29.22
C PHE A 338 6.84 -5.67 -28.69
N ALA A 339 6.70 -5.53 -27.36
CA ALA A 339 5.45 -5.18 -26.70
C ALA A 339 5.75 -4.41 -25.42
N TYR A 340 4.86 -3.49 -25.03
CA TYR A 340 5.00 -2.80 -23.75
C TYR A 340 4.92 -3.79 -22.57
N THR A 341 5.92 -3.71 -21.70
CA THR A 341 5.95 -4.23 -20.32
C THR A 341 6.32 -3.07 -19.41
N PRO A 342 5.82 -3.00 -18.16
CA PRO A 342 6.24 -1.96 -17.22
C PRO A 342 7.75 -2.04 -16.91
N SER A 343 8.33 -0.93 -16.47
CA SER A 343 9.76 -0.87 -16.15
C SER A 343 10.24 -1.83 -15.06
N CYS A 344 11.44 -2.40 -15.29
CA CYS A 344 12.22 -3.11 -14.27
C CYS A 344 13.13 -2.20 -13.43
N LEU A 345 13.25 -0.92 -13.81
CA LEU A 345 14.08 0.05 -13.09
C LEU A 345 13.34 0.53 -11.84
N CYS A 346 13.94 0.30 -10.68
CA CYS A 346 13.45 0.77 -9.38
C CYS A 346 14.63 1.35 -8.56
N ALA A 347 14.34 2.03 -7.45
CA ALA A 347 15.34 2.70 -6.62
C ALA A 347 15.34 2.17 -5.19
N SER A 348 16.50 2.20 -4.54
CA SER A 348 16.63 1.95 -3.11
C SER A 348 16.00 3.10 -2.31
N ILE A 349 15.27 2.74 -1.25
CA ILE A 349 14.75 3.71 -0.27
C ILE A 349 15.80 4.08 0.79
N SER A 350 16.78 3.19 1.00
CA SER A 350 17.80 3.29 2.06
C SER A 350 19.11 3.89 1.57
N GLU A 351 19.43 3.80 0.28
CA GLU A 351 20.72 4.16 -0.32
C GLU A 351 20.53 4.99 -1.61
N ASN A 352 21.58 5.68 -2.05
CA ASN A 352 21.63 6.27 -3.40
C ASN A 352 21.97 5.18 -4.42
N ALA A 353 21.03 4.26 -4.64
CA ALA A 353 21.20 3.13 -5.54
C ALA A 353 19.95 2.87 -6.38
N LEU A 354 20.16 2.29 -7.56
CA LEU A 354 19.10 1.79 -8.45
C LEU A 354 19.18 0.26 -8.51
N TYR A 355 18.06 -0.39 -8.82
CA TYR A 355 18.04 -1.82 -9.18
C TYR A 355 17.44 -2.00 -10.57
N PHE A 356 17.97 -2.95 -11.32
CA PHE A 356 17.43 -3.34 -12.63
C PHE A 356 17.71 -4.81 -12.97
N VAL A 357 16.85 -5.41 -13.79
CA VAL A 357 17.13 -6.70 -14.44
C VAL A 357 18.13 -6.45 -15.57
N LYS A 358 19.25 -7.17 -15.59
CA LYS A 358 20.20 -7.10 -16.71
C LYS A 358 19.60 -7.80 -17.93
N LYS A 359 19.59 -7.12 -19.07
CA LYS A 359 19.26 -7.68 -20.38
C LYS A 359 20.23 -8.84 -20.69
N ASP A 360 19.67 -10.02 -20.93
CA ASP A 360 20.43 -11.20 -21.35
C ASP A 360 19.63 -12.08 -22.31
N GLY A 361 19.81 -11.83 -23.62
CA GLY A 361 19.04 -12.50 -24.67
C GLY A 361 17.52 -12.36 -24.50
N TRP A 362 16.81 -13.47 -24.62
CA TRP A 362 15.36 -13.55 -24.37
C TRP A 362 15.02 -13.82 -22.89
N ASN A 363 15.95 -14.42 -22.14
CA ASN A 363 15.72 -15.05 -20.83
C ASN A 363 16.64 -14.41 -19.79
N SER A 364 16.29 -13.21 -19.33
CA SER A 364 17.12 -12.47 -18.37
C SER A 364 17.19 -13.21 -17.03
N LYS A 365 18.41 -13.49 -16.55
CA LYS A 365 18.68 -14.30 -15.34
C LYS A 365 19.10 -13.50 -14.11
N ASP A 366 19.73 -12.35 -14.30
CA ASP A 366 20.38 -11.61 -13.21
C ASP A 366 19.81 -10.20 -13.04
N ALA A 367 19.73 -9.74 -11.80
CA ALA A 367 19.47 -8.35 -11.46
C ALA A 367 20.63 -7.75 -10.65
N TYR A 368 20.84 -6.45 -10.83
CA TYR A 368 21.97 -5.72 -10.26
C TYR A 368 21.49 -4.47 -9.53
N LYS A 369 22.20 -4.16 -8.44
CA LYS A 369 22.22 -2.87 -7.76
C LYS A 369 23.31 -2.02 -8.41
N TYR A 370 22.98 -0.78 -8.74
CA TYR A 370 23.88 0.25 -9.26
C TYR A 370 24.06 1.33 -8.19
N ASP A 371 25.30 1.54 -7.73
CA ASP A 371 25.63 2.65 -6.84
C ASP A 371 25.73 3.94 -7.65
N ILE A 372 24.92 4.94 -7.31
CA ILE A 372 24.85 6.22 -8.05
C ILE A 372 26.11 7.08 -7.84
N THR A 373 26.87 6.82 -6.77
CA THR A 373 28.05 7.61 -6.37
C THR A 373 29.32 7.09 -7.03
N SER A 374 29.54 5.77 -7.02
CA SER A 374 30.73 5.16 -7.64
C SER A 374 30.52 4.68 -9.07
N GLY A 375 29.28 4.43 -9.47
CA GLY A 375 28.95 3.78 -10.75
C GLY A 375 29.13 2.26 -10.75
N ASP A 376 29.44 1.66 -9.59
CA ASP A 376 29.67 0.21 -9.48
C ASP A 376 28.36 -0.58 -9.60
N LEU A 377 28.47 -1.79 -10.13
CA LEU A 377 27.39 -2.76 -10.21
C LEU A 377 27.66 -3.98 -9.33
N LYS A 378 26.72 -4.27 -8.44
CA LYS A 378 26.73 -5.50 -7.62
C LYS A 378 25.50 -6.34 -7.93
N LYS A 379 25.69 -7.64 -8.18
CA LYS A 379 24.56 -8.56 -8.40
C LYS A 379 23.77 -8.68 -7.09
N ILE A 380 22.45 -8.48 -7.17
CA ILE A 380 21.54 -8.60 -6.02
C ILE A 380 20.66 -9.84 -6.08
N MET A 381 20.38 -10.35 -7.28
CA MET A 381 19.50 -11.49 -7.46
C MET A 381 19.86 -12.28 -8.71
N THR A 382 19.83 -13.61 -8.60
CA THR A 382 19.89 -14.55 -9.72
C THR A 382 18.57 -15.32 -9.74
N ALA A 383 18.03 -15.57 -10.91
CA ALA A 383 16.83 -16.38 -11.08
C ALA A 383 17.04 -17.82 -10.57
N PRO A 384 16.01 -18.47 -9.99
CA PRO A 384 16.07 -19.89 -9.65
C PRO A 384 16.42 -20.77 -10.86
N GLU A 385 16.98 -21.96 -10.62
CA GLU A 385 17.34 -22.90 -11.69
C GLU A 385 16.13 -23.23 -12.58
N ASN A 386 16.29 -23.04 -13.91
CA ASN A 386 15.24 -23.13 -14.94
C ASN A 386 14.15 -22.04 -14.87
N TYR A 387 14.40 -20.88 -14.25
CA TYR A 387 13.46 -19.74 -14.23
C TYR A 387 14.11 -18.49 -14.83
N SER A 388 13.32 -17.59 -15.39
CA SER A 388 13.76 -16.28 -15.90
C SER A 388 12.90 -15.15 -15.32
N PHE A 389 13.45 -13.94 -15.22
CA PHE A 389 12.67 -12.76 -14.88
C PHE A 389 11.54 -12.54 -15.89
N TYR A 390 10.34 -12.23 -15.40
CA TYR A 390 9.15 -12.00 -16.23
C TYR A 390 8.44 -10.68 -15.87
N GLY A 391 7.79 -10.08 -16.87
CA GLY A 391 7.08 -8.80 -16.74
C GLY A 391 8.02 -7.64 -16.47
N ALA A 392 7.65 -6.78 -15.52
CA ALA A 392 8.53 -5.79 -14.92
C ALA A 392 9.75 -6.43 -14.25
N GLY A 393 9.67 -7.68 -13.80
CA GLY A 393 10.80 -8.42 -13.22
C GLY A 393 11.22 -7.97 -11.82
N LEU A 394 11.12 -6.70 -11.45
CA LEU A 394 11.52 -6.16 -10.14
C LEU A 394 10.51 -5.16 -9.56
N ALA A 395 10.44 -5.12 -8.23
CA ALA A 395 9.85 -4.04 -7.44
C ALA A 395 10.60 -3.89 -6.10
N VAL A 396 10.52 -2.71 -5.48
CA VAL A 396 11.08 -2.43 -4.15
C VAL A 396 9.94 -2.15 -3.18
N ALA A 397 9.91 -2.85 -2.04
CA ALA A 397 8.93 -2.60 -1.00
C ALA A 397 9.21 -1.24 -0.32
N PRO A 398 8.24 -0.30 -0.28
CA PRO A 398 8.48 1.09 0.08
C PRO A 398 8.85 1.33 1.55
N PHE A 399 8.66 0.33 2.42
CA PHE A 399 8.92 0.44 3.86
C PHE A 399 10.13 -0.36 4.33
N THR A 400 10.50 -1.43 3.61
CA THR A 400 11.58 -2.34 4.01
C THR A 400 12.82 -2.20 3.13
N GLY A 401 12.68 -1.69 1.90
CA GLY A 401 13.76 -1.66 0.92
C GLY A 401 14.09 -3.03 0.32
N ASN A 402 13.36 -4.08 0.70
CA ASN A 402 13.50 -5.41 0.12
C ASN A 402 13.16 -5.36 -1.38
N VAL A 403 13.95 -6.09 -2.16
CA VAL A 403 13.82 -6.18 -3.62
C VAL A 403 13.12 -7.48 -3.97
N TYR A 404 12.00 -7.38 -4.67
CA TYR A 404 11.15 -8.50 -5.07
C TYR A 404 11.35 -8.76 -6.56
N GLY A 405 11.71 -9.99 -6.92
CA GLY A 405 11.84 -10.45 -8.30
C GLY A 405 10.71 -11.37 -8.72
N THR A 406 10.12 -11.16 -9.91
CA THR A 406 9.05 -12.01 -10.48
C THR A 406 9.59 -12.93 -11.56
N PHE A 407 9.30 -14.23 -11.46
CA PHE A 407 9.87 -15.26 -12.33
C PHE A 407 8.83 -16.22 -12.90
N THR A 408 9.03 -16.64 -14.16
CA THR A 408 8.37 -17.79 -14.79
C THR A 408 9.38 -18.89 -15.04
N GLU A 409 8.96 -20.15 -15.02
CA GLU A 409 9.79 -21.27 -15.49
C GLU A 409 10.07 -21.15 -17.00
N ASP A 410 11.29 -21.52 -17.40
CA ASP A 410 11.74 -21.53 -18.79
C ASP A 410 11.02 -22.63 -19.56
N GLY A 411 10.41 -22.28 -20.70
CA GLY A 411 9.78 -23.26 -21.58
C GLY A 411 8.61 -22.68 -22.35
N TYR A 412 7.60 -23.52 -22.62
CA TYR A 412 6.40 -23.18 -23.37
C TYR A 412 5.17 -23.88 -22.78
N GLY A 413 3.99 -23.30 -22.96
CA GLY A 413 2.75 -23.89 -22.44
C GLY A 413 2.78 -24.02 -20.92
N ASP A 414 2.51 -25.20 -20.39
CA ASP A 414 2.32 -25.46 -18.96
C ASP A 414 3.47 -25.06 -18.04
N HIS A 415 4.70 -24.87 -18.56
CA HIS A 415 5.80 -24.25 -17.81
C HIS A 415 5.41 -22.87 -17.22
N TYR A 416 4.60 -22.08 -17.93
CA TYR A 416 4.10 -20.79 -17.44
C TYR A 416 3.03 -20.89 -16.33
N LYS A 417 2.69 -22.11 -15.87
CA LYS A 417 1.96 -22.31 -14.61
C LYS A 417 2.89 -22.30 -13.40
N ASN A 418 4.19 -22.41 -13.61
CA ASN A 418 5.20 -22.45 -12.56
C ASN A 418 5.83 -21.06 -12.44
N ASN A 419 5.52 -20.34 -11.36
CA ASN A 419 6.00 -18.98 -11.14
C ASN A 419 6.58 -18.88 -9.73
N LYS A 420 7.57 -18.01 -9.56
CA LYS A 420 8.21 -17.77 -8.25
C LYS A 420 8.37 -16.28 -8.01
N ILE A 421 8.37 -15.90 -6.75
CA ILE A 421 8.79 -14.57 -6.30
C ILE A 421 9.99 -14.77 -5.38
N VAL A 422 11.12 -14.14 -5.70
CA VAL A 422 12.31 -14.14 -4.84
C VAL A 422 12.40 -12.79 -4.15
N ILE A 423 12.63 -12.80 -2.84
CA ILE A 423 12.86 -11.58 -2.06
C ILE A 423 14.35 -11.54 -1.69
N ALA A 424 14.99 -10.40 -1.92
CA ALA A 424 16.34 -10.10 -1.45
C ALA A 424 16.35 -8.87 -0.55
N ASP A 425 17.28 -8.82 0.39
CA ASP A 425 17.60 -7.62 1.16
C ASP A 425 18.28 -6.60 0.23
N GLY A 426 17.73 -5.39 0.12
CA GLY A 426 18.27 -4.32 -0.74
C GLY A 426 19.64 -3.78 -0.28
N ILE A 427 19.90 -3.84 1.02
CA ILE A 427 21.11 -3.31 1.66
C ILE A 427 22.20 -4.38 1.65
N ASN A 428 21.89 -5.58 2.16
CA ASN A 428 22.88 -6.67 2.31
C ASN A 428 23.06 -7.51 1.04
N GLU A 429 22.20 -7.33 0.03
CA GLU A 429 22.16 -8.07 -1.25
C GLU A 429 22.11 -9.60 -1.10
N THR A 430 21.49 -10.07 -0.02
CA THR A 430 21.29 -11.50 0.27
C THR A 430 19.85 -11.93 -0.03
N PRO A 431 19.63 -13.10 -0.67
CA PRO A 431 18.30 -13.71 -0.75
C PRO A 431 17.73 -13.96 0.65
N LEU A 432 16.48 -13.53 0.86
CA LEU A 432 15.73 -13.74 2.09
C LEU A 432 14.76 -14.91 1.97
N GLU A 433 14.05 -15.01 0.84
CA GLU A 433 12.96 -15.95 0.66
C GLU A 433 12.70 -16.27 -0.82
N ILE A 434 12.13 -17.45 -1.08
CA ILE A 434 11.47 -17.79 -2.35
C ILE A 434 10.03 -18.18 -2.04
N ILE A 435 9.08 -17.36 -2.47
CA ILE A 435 7.64 -17.61 -2.40
C ILE A 435 7.23 -18.36 -3.67
N ASP A 436 6.51 -19.49 -3.50
CA ASP A 436 5.85 -20.16 -4.61
C ASP A 436 4.64 -19.35 -5.08
N TYR A 437 4.53 -19.18 -6.40
CA TYR A 437 3.42 -18.51 -7.06
C TYR A 437 2.90 -19.35 -8.25
N SER A 438 3.02 -20.66 -8.14
CA SER A 438 2.66 -21.61 -9.19
C SER A 438 1.15 -21.97 -9.18
N GLY A 439 0.75 -22.84 -10.11
CA GLY A 439 -0.58 -23.45 -10.17
C GLY A 439 -1.54 -22.84 -11.20
N TYR A 440 -1.21 -21.69 -11.80
CA TYR A 440 -2.04 -21.05 -12.81
C TYR A 440 -1.22 -20.20 -13.79
N PHE A 441 -1.79 -19.91 -14.96
CA PHE A 441 -1.22 -19.02 -15.97
C PHE A 441 -1.32 -17.55 -15.55
N TRP A 442 -0.58 -17.18 -14.50
CA TRP A 442 -0.58 -15.82 -13.96
C TRP A 442 0.12 -14.84 -14.91
N PHE A 443 1.32 -15.17 -15.39
CA PHE A 443 2.18 -14.23 -16.13
C PHE A 443 2.35 -12.91 -15.35
N PRO A 444 3.12 -12.91 -14.24
CA PRO A 444 3.19 -11.77 -13.32
C PRO A 444 3.76 -10.52 -14.00
N SER A 445 2.90 -9.54 -14.30
CA SER A 445 3.29 -8.33 -15.02
C SER A 445 4.04 -7.36 -14.12
N LYS A 446 3.54 -7.12 -12.89
CA LYS A 446 4.19 -6.21 -11.93
C LYS A 446 3.73 -6.45 -10.50
N ILE A 447 4.69 -6.44 -9.56
CA ILE A 447 4.40 -6.30 -8.12
C ILE A 447 4.13 -4.83 -7.81
N VAL A 448 3.06 -4.55 -7.07
CA VAL A 448 2.69 -3.23 -6.59
C VAL A 448 2.38 -3.25 -5.10
N PHE A 449 2.69 -2.15 -4.43
CA PHE A 449 2.43 -1.91 -3.01
C PHE A 449 1.37 -0.82 -2.86
N LYS A 450 0.70 -0.80 -1.71
CA LYS A 450 -0.36 0.16 -1.37
C LYS A 450 0.23 1.45 -0.80
#